data_AF-A0A1G2YUT8-F1
#
_entry.id   AF-A0A1G2YUT8-F1
#
_cell.length_a   1.000
_cell.length_b   1.000
_cell.length_c   1.000
_cell.angle_alpha   90.00
_cell.angle_beta   90.00
_cell.angle_gamma   90.00
#
_symmetry.space_group_name_H-M   'P 1'
#
loop_
_entity.id
_entity.type
_entity.pdbx_description
1 polymer ?
#
loop_
_entity_poly.entity_id
_entity_poly.type
_entity_poly.pdbx_seq_one_letter_code
_entity_poly.pdbx_strand_id
1 'polypeptide(L)'
;MKAAAASIEDKVDRLLACLDRDVQHMQESLLQLNEMRRLVIKRDEAALGKLLESIQAVTGSYRDHELKRRSIRKELADSLGCDFKQMTLSALQASLPEAKKDLVTQMKEKLRSLSAELKKEYLSTTMLLSECARFNNLLLKGIFDIGKTQTVHYNSNGETSRQIDMAFVNLQF
;
A
#
# COMPACT_ATOMS: atom_id res chain seq x y z
N MET A 1 21.25 27.59 -28.93
CA MET A 1 21.41 26.18 -28.49
C MET A 1 21.77 26.06 -27.00
N LYS A 2 22.76 26.78 -26.46
CA LYS A 2 23.13 26.71 -25.02
C LYS A 2 21.98 27.02 -24.03
N ALA A 3 21.14 28.00 -24.30
CA ALA A 3 20.02 28.36 -23.41
C ALA A 3 18.91 27.28 -23.34
N ALA A 4 18.64 26.59 -24.46
CA ALA A 4 17.68 25.49 -24.49
C ALA A 4 18.21 24.25 -23.75
N ALA A 5 19.50 23.95 -23.87
CA ALA A 5 20.16 22.89 -23.10
C ALA A 5 20.13 23.17 -21.59
N ALA A 6 20.47 24.39 -21.17
CA ALA A 6 20.38 24.78 -19.76
C ALA A 6 18.95 24.71 -19.19
N SER A 7 17.93 25.03 -20.01
CA SER A 7 16.52 24.88 -19.60
C SER A 7 16.09 23.42 -19.43
N ILE A 8 16.65 22.49 -20.23
CA ILE A 8 16.38 21.06 -20.09
C ILE A 8 17.05 20.53 -18.83
N GLU A 9 18.30 20.90 -18.57
CA GLU A 9 19.03 20.48 -17.36
C GLU A 9 18.34 20.93 -16.07
N ASP A 10 17.84 22.17 -15.99
CA ASP A 10 17.06 22.65 -14.84
C ASP A 10 15.78 21.83 -14.62
N LYS A 11 15.05 21.51 -15.70
CA LYS A 11 13.85 20.67 -15.63
C LYS A 11 14.16 19.25 -15.17
N VAL A 12 15.32 18.70 -15.56
CA VAL A 12 15.79 17.39 -15.08
C VAL A 12 16.09 17.44 -13.60
N ASP A 13 16.72 18.51 -13.10
CA ASP A 13 17.00 18.66 -11.67
C ASP A 13 15.72 18.80 -10.85
N ARG A 14 14.74 19.57 -11.36
CA ARG A 14 13.40 19.64 -10.77
C ARG A 14 12.71 18.28 -10.75
N LEU A 15 12.89 17.46 -11.79
CA LEU A 15 12.36 16.10 -11.84
C LEU A 15 13.05 15.20 -10.80
N LEU A 16 14.38 15.21 -10.73
CA LEU A 16 15.13 14.40 -9.77
C LEU A 16 14.76 14.74 -8.33
N ALA A 17 14.67 16.02 -7.99
CA ALA A 17 14.20 16.46 -6.67
C ALA A 17 12.75 16.06 -6.38
N CYS A 18 11.91 15.97 -7.42
CA CYS A 18 10.55 15.43 -7.28
C CYS A 18 10.60 13.93 -6.98
N LEU A 19 11.41 13.16 -7.71
CA LEU A 19 11.55 11.71 -7.53
C LEU A 19 12.18 11.34 -6.19
N ASP A 20 13.06 12.17 -5.62
CA ASP A 20 13.55 11.96 -4.25
C ASP A 20 12.42 12.01 -3.21
N ARG A 21 11.40 12.84 -3.41
CA ARG A 21 10.21 12.82 -2.52
C ARG A 21 9.37 11.56 -2.75
N ASP A 22 9.27 11.07 -3.98
CA ASP A 22 8.62 9.77 -4.24
C ASP A 22 9.35 8.64 -3.50
N VAL A 23 10.68 8.65 -3.52
CA VAL A 23 11.51 7.71 -2.76
C VAL A 23 11.19 7.80 -1.26
N GLN A 24 11.16 9.01 -0.69
CA GLN A 24 10.84 9.20 0.73
C GLN A 24 9.46 8.65 1.06
N HIS A 25 8.45 8.97 0.25
CA HIS A 25 7.08 8.46 0.43
C HIS A 25 7.01 6.92 0.35
N MET A 26 7.75 6.30 -0.57
CA MET A 26 7.83 4.82 -0.65
C MET A 26 8.49 4.21 0.59
N GLN A 27 9.54 4.84 1.12
CA GLN A 27 10.22 4.38 2.33
C GLN A 27 9.33 4.54 3.56
N GLU A 28 8.61 5.65 3.69
CA GLU A 28 7.61 5.86 4.74
C GLU A 28 6.49 4.82 4.64
N SER A 29 6.02 4.52 3.44
CA SER A 29 5.01 3.47 3.20
C SER A 29 5.51 2.09 3.67
N LEU A 30 6.79 1.76 3.43
CA LEU A 30 7.40 0.52 3.93
C LEU A 30 7.45 0.47 5.46
N LEU A 31 7.77 1.58 6.12
CA LEU A 31 7.77 1.67 7.58
C LEU A 31 6.35 1.51 8.14
N GLN A 32 5.37 2.16 7.50
CA GLN A 32 3.95 2.04 7.86
C GLN A 32 3.45 0.60 7.73
N LEU A 33 3.81 -0.12 6.65
CA LEU A 33 3.46 -1.54 6.49
C LEU A 33 4.08 -2.41 7.58
N ASN A 34 5.35 -2.19 7.90
CA ASN A 34 6.02 -2.89 9.01
C ASN A 34 5.32 -2.65 10.35
N GLU A 35 5.01 -1.38 10.64
CA GLU A 35 4.36 -0.99 11.87
C GLU A 35 2.93 -1.56 11.96
N MET A 36 2.17 -1.50 10.87
CA MET A 36 0.84 -2.10 10.79
C MET A 36 0.87 -3.59 11.13
N ARG A 37 1.81 -4.35 10.57
CA ARG A 37 1.97 -5.78 10.91
C ARG A 37 2.31 -5.97 12.39
N ARG A 38 3.21 -5.15 12.94
CA ARG A 38 3.58 -5.20 14.36
C ARG A 38 2.37 -4.97 15.27
N LEU A 39 1.54 -3.97 14.96
CA LEU A 39 0.36 -3.61 15.74
C LEU A 39 -0.73 -4.68 15.65
N VAL A 40 -0.95 -5.25 14.46
CA VAL A 40 -1.90 -6.36 14.26
C VAL A 40 -1.48 -7.59 15.08
N ILE A 41 -0.19 -7.96 15.06
CA ILE A 41 0.33 -9.09 15.85
C ILE A 41 0.18 -8.84 17.35
N LYS A 42 0.43 -7.61 17.80
CA LYS A 42 0.29 -7.20 19.20
C LYS A 42 -1.16 -6.98 19.65
N ARG A 43 -2.11 -6.97 18.72
CA ARG A 43 -3.52 -6.65 18.97
C ARG A 43 -3.72 -5.26 19.61
N ASP A 44 -2.87 -4.31 19.25
CA ASP A 44 -2.99 -2.93 19.72
C ASP A 44 -3.90 -2.15 18.76
N GLU A 45 -5.21 -2.28 18.96
CA GLU A 45 -6.23 -1.68 18.11
C GLU A 45 -6.22 -0.16 18.17
N ALA A 46 -5.90 0.42 19.33
CA ALA A 46 -5.87 1.86 19.53
C ALA A 46 -4.71 2.51 18.75
N ALA A 47 -3.51 1.94 18.82
CA ALA A 47 -2.38 2.41 18.03
C ALA A 47 -2.59 2.14 16.53
N LEU A 48 -3.21 1.02 16.17
CA LEU A 48 -3.54 0.70 14.78
C LEU A 48 -4.51 1.72 14.18
N GLY A 49 -5.55 2.11 14.92
CA GLY A 49 -6.49 3.16 14.50
C GLY A 49 -5.77 4.48 14.20
N LYS A 50 -4.91 4.94 15.13
CA LYS A 50 -4.11 6.16 14.94
C LYS A 50 -3.18 6.07 13.73
N LEU A 51 -2.56 4.92 13.50
CA LEU A 51 -1.71 4.69 12.32
C LEU A 51 -2.53 4.86 11.04
N LEU A 52 -3.70 4.24 10.95
CA LEU A 52 -4.56 4.32 9.76
C LEU A 52 -5.08 5.74 9.50
N GLU A 53 -5.45 6.48 10.54
CA GLU A 53 -5.82 7.91 10.44
C GLU A 53 -4.67 8.75 9.88
N SER A 54 -3.44 8.54 10.37
CA SER A 54 -2.27 9.27 9.88
C SER A 54 -1.95 8.96 8.42
N ILE A 55 -2.11 7.70 7.99
CA ILE A 55 -1.95 7.30 6.59
C ILE A 55 -3.00 8.00 5.71
N GLN A 56 -4.26 8.03 6.14
CA GLN A 56 -5.33 8.70 5.41
C GLN A 56 -5.06 10.20 5.25
N ALA A 57 -4.58 10.88 6.30
CA ALA A 57 -4.24 12.30 6.23
C ALA A 57 -3.15 12.62 5.18
N VAL A 58 -2.21 11.70 4.96
CA VAL A 58 -1.10 11.88 4.01
C VAL A 58 -1.52 11.56 2.56
N THR A 59 -2.48 10.67 2.33
CA THR A 59 -2.88 10.31 0.95
C THR A 59 -3.38 11.50 0.12
N GLY A 60 -3.96 12.52 0.74
CA GLY A 60 -4.39 13.75 0.03
C GLY A 60 -3.20 14.56 -0.51
N SER A 61 -2.13 14.71 0.27
CA SER A 61 -0.98 15.54 -0.11
C SER A 61 -0.10 14.88 -1.18
N TYR A 62 -0.06 13.55 -1.23
CA TYR A 62 0.71 12.83 -2.26
C TYR A 62 0.08 12.96 -3.66
N ARG A 63 -1.23 13.17 -3.76
CA ARG A 63 -1.90 13.39 -5.06
C ARG A 63 -1.39 14.65 -5.77
N ASP A 64 -1.19 15.74 -5.04
CA ASP A 64 -0.65 16.98 -5.60
C ASP A 64 0.80 16.80 -6.05
N HIS A 65 1.56 15.97 -5.33
CA HIS A 65 2.91 15.60 -5.72
C HIS A 65 2.94 14.84 -7.05
N GLU A 66 2.05 13.87 -7.23
CA GLU A 66 1.90 13.13 -8.49
C GLU A 66 1.57 14.05 -9.68
N LEU A 67 0.66 15.01 -9.47
CA LEU A 67 0.30 16.00 -10.49
C LEU A 67 1.50 16.88 -10.86
N LYS A 68 2.28 17.32 -9.86
CA LYS A 68 3.52 18.08 -10.09
C LYS A 68 4.52 17.27 -10.90
N ARG A 69 4.74 16.00 -10.56
CA ARG A 69 5.63 15.09 -11.30
C ARG A 69 5.19 14.94 -12.76
N ARG A 70 3.89 14.77 -13.00
CA ARG A 70 3.32 14.68 -14.36
C ARG A 70 3.53 15.98 -15.15
N SER A 71 3.37 17.15 -14.51
CA SER A 71 3.62 18.44 -15.15
C SER A 71 5.08 18.56 -15.61
N ILE A 72 6.04 18.24 -14.73
CA ILE A 72 7.47 18.31 -15.06
C ILE A 72 7.82 17.35 -16.22
N ARG A 73 7.27 16.13 -16.19
CA ARG A 73 7.46 15.17 -17.30
C ARG A 73 6.88 15.69 -18.61
N LYS A 74 5.74 16.40 -18.58
CA LYS A 74 5.16 17.00 -19.78
C LYS A 74 6.03 18.14 -20.31
N GLU A 75 6.48 19.04 -19.45
CA GLU A 75 7.43 20.11 -19.81
C GLU A 75 8.71 19.56 -20.45
N LEU A 76 9.23 18.44 -19.94
CA LEU A 76 10.38 17.75 -20.50
C LEU A 76 10.08 17.12 -21.87
N ALA A 77 8.92 16.48 -22.03
CA ALA A 77 8.50 15.88 -23.31
C ALA A 77 8.40 16.94 -24.40
N ASP A 78 7.73 18.05 -24.09
CA ASP A 78 7.58 19.19 -25.00
C ASP A 78 8.94 19.80 -25.37
N SER A 79 9.88 19.90 -24.40
CA SER A 79 11.23 20.44 -24.64
C SER A 79 12.12 19.53 -25.49
N LEU A 80 11.87 18.21 -25.44
CA LEU A 80 12.62 17.19 -26.19
C LEU A 80 11.92 16.77 -27.49
N GLY A 81 10.74 17.32 -27.77
CA GLY A 81 9.97 17.05 -28.98
C GLY A 81 9.44 15.61 -29.08
N CYS A 82 9.19 14.95 -27.95
CA CYS A 82 8.64 13.59 -27.92
C CYS A 82 7.27 13.55 -27.24
N ASP A 83 6.53 12.47 -27.46
CA ASP A 83 5.22 12.29 -26.82
C ASP A 83 5.38 12.07 -25.30
N PHE A 84 4.40 12.56 -24.53
CA PHE A 84 4.40 12.40 -23.08
C PHE A 84 4.52 10.94 -22.63
N LYS A 85 3.95 9.98 -23.38
CA LYS A 85 4.05 8.55 -23.05
C LYS A 85 5.46 8.00 -23.28
N GLN A 86 6.21 8.58 -24.21
CA GLN A 86 7.58 8.19 -24.51
C GLN A 86 8.58 8.79 -23.51
N MET A 87 8.19 9.84 -22.78
CA MET A 87 9.02 10.48 -21.76
C MET A 87 9.19 9.61 -20.52
N THR A 88 10.16 8.70 -20.56
CA THR A 88 10.57 7.82 -19.46
C THR A 88 11.97 8.18 -18.97
N LEU A 89 12.37 7.73 -17.77
CA LEU A 89 13.75 7.92 -17.29
C LEU A 89 14.78 7.29 -18.24
N SER A 90 14.42 6.22 -18.95
CA SER A 90 15.33 5.57 -19.91
C SER A 90 15.46 6.37 -21.20
N ALA A 91 14.36 6.95 -21.69
CA ALA A 91 14.39 7.88 -22.81
C ALA A 91 15.18 9.14 -22.46
N LEU A 92 14.98 9.66 -21.24
CA LEU A 92 15.68 10.84 -20.73
C LEU A 92 17.19 10.61 -20.64
N GLN A 93 17.65 9.44 -20.17
CA GLN A 93 19.07 9.07 -20.15
C GLN A 93 19.74 9.14 -21.53
N ALA A 94 19.02 8.74 -22.59
CA ALA A 94 19.58 8.73 -23.94
C ALA A 94 19.85 10.15 -24.48
N SER A 95 19.18 11.17 -23.95
CA SER A 95 19.24 12.55 -24.42
C SER A 95 20.08 13.49 -23.55
N LEU A 96 20.63 13.01 -22.43
CA LEU A 96 21.33 13.85 -21.45
C LEU A 96 22.86 13.79 -21.56
N PRO A 97 23.57 14.82 -21.08
CA PRO A 97 25.02 14.76 -20.86
C PRO A 97 25.41 13.71 -19.81
N GLU A 98 26.61 13.16 -19.90
CA GLU A 98 27.08 12.02 -19.09
C GLU A 98 26.91 12.23 -17.58
N ALA A 99 27.26 13.42 -17.07
CA ALA A 99 27.15 13.74 -15.64
C ALA A 99 25.71 13.64 -15.08
N LYS A 100 24.69 13.93 -15.89
CA LYS A 100 23.27 13.80 -15.48
C LYS A 100 22.74 12.38 -15.71
N LYS A 101 23.31 11.63 -16.65
CA LYS A 101 22.89 10.23 -16.90
C LYS A 101 23.09 9.38 -15.66
N ASP A 102 24.24 9.50 -14.99
CA ASP A 102 24.54 8.74 -13.79
C ASP A 102 23.52 8.96 -12.68
N LEU A 103 23.15 10.24 -12.44
CA LEU A 103 22.12 10.60 -11.46
C LEU A 103 20.75 9.98 -11.81
N VAL A 104 20.36 10.03 -13.08
CA VAL A 104 19.10 9.42 -13.54
C VAL A 104 19.16 7.89 -13.43
N THR A 105 20.31 7.27 -13.68
CA THR A 105 20.52 5.82 -13.52
C THR A 105 20.35 5.39 -12.07
N GLN A 106 21.04 6.06 -11.16
CA GLN A 106 20.94 5.79 -9.73
C GLN A 106 19.49 5.95 -9.24
N MET A 107 18.82 7.04 -9.64
CA MET A 107 17.42 7.27 -9.30
C MET A 107 16.50 6.17 -9.83
N LYS A 108 16.68 5.76 -11.09
CA LYS A 108 15.90 4.68 -11.72
C LYS A 108 16.08 3.35 -10.97
N GLU A 109 17.30 2.99 -10.62
CA GLU A 109 17.61 1.76 -9.88
C GLU A 109 17.00 1.78 -8.47
N LYS A 110 17.13 2.91 -7.77
CA LYS A 110 16.56 3.13 -6.44
C LYS A 110 15.04 2.96 -6.45
N LEU A 111 14.35 3.63 -7.37
CA LEU A 111 12.89 3.52 -7.54
C LEU A 111 12.46 2.10 -7.91
N ARG A 112 13.22 1.41 -8.77
CA ARG A 112 12.92 0.03 -9.16
C ARG A 112 13.03 -0.92 -7.98
N SER A 113 14.10 -0.79 -7.19
CA SER A 113 14.33 -1.59 -5.99
C SER A 113 13.20 -1.38 -4.96
N LEU A 114 12.94 -0.12 -4.61
CA LEU A 114 11.88 0.24 -3.65
C LEU A 114 10.50 -0.20 -4.11
N SER A 115 10.18 -0.05 -5.41
CA SER A 115 8.90 -0.52 -5.95
C SER A 115 8.74 -2.03 -5.85
N ALA A 116 9.82 -2.79 -6.05
CA ALA A 116 9.80 -4.25 -5.91
C ALA A 116 9.61 -4.66 -4.44
N GLU A 117 10.33 -4.00 -3.53
CA GLU A 117 10.22 -4.22 -2.09
C GLU A 117 8.81 -3.88 -1.57
N LEU A 118 8.28 -2.71 -1.93
CA LEU A 118 6.95 -2.27 -1.52
C LEU A 118 5.86 -3.25 -1.98
N LYS A 119 5.95 -3.76 -3.22
CA LYS A 119 5.03 -4.79 -3.73
C LYS A 119 5.09 -6.07 -2.91
N LYS A 120 6.30 -6.54 -2.59
CA LYS A 120 6.51 -7.73 -1.77
C LYS A 120 5.91 -7.53 -0.37
N GLU A 121 6.23 -6.43 0.28
CA GLU A 121 5.77 -6.14 1.64
C GLU A 121 4.25 -5.93 1.72
N TYR A 122 3.66 -5.30 0.71
CA TYR A 122 2.22 -5.14 0.60
C TYR A 122 1.50 -6.50 0.47
N LEU A 123 2.02 -7.39 -0.39
CA LEU A 123 1.47 -8.74 -0.56
C LEU A 123 1.55 -9.54 0.74
N SER A 124 2.71 -9.53 1.40
CA SER A 124 2.92 -10.21 2.68
C SER A 124 1.94 -9.71 3.75
N THR A 125 1.73 -8.39 3.82
CA THR A 125 0.80 -7.79 4.78
C THR A 125 -0.64 -8.15 4.50
N THR A 126 -1.03 -8.12 3.22
CA THR A 126 -2.38 -8.51 2.78
C THR A 126 -2.66 -9.97 3.13
N MET A 127 -1.68 -10.85 2.91
CA MET A 127 -1.78 -12.27 3.29
C MET A 127 -1.96 -12.45 4.79
N LEU A 128 -1.16 -11.75 5.61
CA LEU A 128 -1.30 -11.79 7.07
C LEU A 128 -2.70 -11.38 7.52
N LEU A 129 -3.21 -10.25 7.02
CA LEU A 129 -4.53 -9.73 7.39
C LEU A 129 -5.66 -10.68 6.96
N SER A 130 -5.55 -11.26 5.77
CA SER A 130 -6.50 -12.28 5.28
C SER A 130 -6.52 -13.51 6.19
N GLU A 131 -5.35 -13.99 6.61
CA GLU A 131 -5.25 -15.12 7.53
C GLU A 131 -5.81 -14.79 8.91
N CYS A 132 -5.52 -13.60 9.46
CA CYS A 132 -6.13 -13.13 10.70
C CYS A 132 -7.66 -13.11 10.61
N ALA A 133 -8.22 -12.57 9.53
CA ALA A 133 -9.67 -12.56 9.30
C ALA A 133 -10.24 -13.98 9.17
N ARG A 134 -9.55 -14.89 8.47
CA ARG A 134 -9.93 -16.29 8.33
C ARG A 134 -9.97 -17.00 9.69
N PHE A 135 -8.92 -16.85 10.50
CA PHE A 135 -8.85 -17.45 11.84
C PHE A 135 -9.91 -16.88 12.78
N ASN A 136 -10.10 -15.56 12.80
CA ASN A 136 -11.14 -14.93 13.62
C ASN A 136 -12.52 -15.46 13.26
N ASN A 137 -12.84 -15.60 11.97
CA ASN A 137 -14.10 -16.19 11.52
C ASN A 137 -14.26 -17.66 11.93
N LEU A 138 -13.19 -18.45 11.88
CA LEU A 138 -13.22 -19.86 12.33
C LEU A 138 -13.43 -19.96 13.84
N LEU A 139 -12.77 -19.12 14.63
CA LEU A 139 -12.95 -19.08 16.09
C LEU A 139 -14.38 -18.67 16.46
N LEU A 140 -14.91 -17.63 15.81
CA LEU A 140 -16.29 -17.20 16.02
C LEU A 140 -17.27 -18.32 15.67
N LYS A 141 -17.11 -18.98 14.51
CA LYS A 141 -17.93 -20.14 14.15
C LYS A 141 -17.85 -21.26 15.19
N GLY A 142 -16.65 -21.61 15.65
CA GLY A 142 -16.44 -22.60 16.70
C GLY A 142 -17.19 -22.24 17.99
N ILE A 143 -17.04 -21.01 18.48
CA ILE A 143 -17.74 -20.52 19.69
C ILE A 143 -19.26 -20.58 19.51
N PHE A 144 -19.78 -20.14 18.37
CA PHE A 144 -21.22 -20.16 18.09
C PHE A 144 -21.78 -21.57 17.82
N ASP A 145 -20.98 -22.48 17.27
CA ASP A 145 -21.38 -23.87 17.04
C ASP A 145 -21.26 -24.72 18.32
N ILE A 146 -20.39 -24.36 19.28
CA ILE A 146 -20.34 -24.98 20.62
C ILE A 146 -21.64 -24.74 21.41
N GLY A 147 -22.30 -23.61 21.18
CA GLY A 147 -23.63 -23.32 21.75
C GLY A 147 -24.79 -24.05 21.07
N LYS A 148 -24.56 -24.71 19.93
CA LYS A 148 -25.56 -25.56 19.27
C LYS A 148 -25.47 -26.98 19.82
N THR A 149 -25.87 -27.17 21.07
CA THR A 149 -26.35 -28.49 21.48
C THR A 149 -27.59 -28.80 20.64
N GLN A 150 -27.43 -29.62 19.61
CA GLN A 150 -28.57 -30.22 18.91
C GLN A 150 -29.22 -31.21 19.87
N THR A 151 -30.05 -30.72 20.79
CA THR A 151 -30.89 -31.56 21.63
C THR A 151 -31.97 -32.15 20.73
N VAL A 152 -31.77 -33.39 20.30
CA VAL A 152 -32.80 -34.16 19.60
C VAL A 152 -33.76 -34.67 20.67
N HIS A 153 -34.92 -34.03 20.80
CA HIS A 153 -35.99 -34.53 21.64
C HIS A 153 -36.84 -35.50 20.84
N TYR A 154 -36.96 -36.73 21.35
CA TYR A 154 -37.93 -37.70 20.88
C TYR A 154 -39.23 -37.45 21.63
N ASN A 155 -40.31 -37.11 20.93
CA ASN A 155 -41.62 -37.11 21.55
C ASN A 155 -42.11 -38.56 21.76
N SER A 156 -43.15 -38.75 22.57
CA SER A 156 -43.73 -40.08 22.85
C SER A 156 -44.27 -40.80 21.61
N ASN A 157 -44.32 -40.14 20.46
CA ASN A 157 -44.74 -40.68 19.16
C ASN A 157 -43.56 -41.01 18.23
N GLY A 158 -42.32 -40.82 18.68
CA GLY A 158 -41.10 -41.10 17.88
C GLY A 158 -40.78 -40.05 16.81
N GLU A 159 -41.47 -38.91 16.80
CA GLU A 159 -41.15 -37.81 15.88
C GLU A 159 -39.99 -36.98 16.45
N THR A 160 -39.11 -36.55 15.55
CA THR A 160 -37.93 -35.76 15.90
C THR A 160 -38.21 -34.27 15.71
N SER A 161 -38.12 -33.50 16.79
CA SER A 161 -38.14 -32.04 16.73
C SER A 161 -36.72 -31.51 16.99
N ARG A 162 -36.20 -30.72 16.05
CA ARG A 162 -34.92 -30.01 16.21
C ARG A 162 -35.20 -28.60 16.72
N GLN A 163 -34.94 -28.37 18.00
CA GLN A 163 -34.95 -27.04 18.58
C GLN A 163 -33.51 -26.52 18.64
N ILE A 164 -33.24 -25.38 18.00
CA ILE A 164 -31.95 -24.70 18.03
C ILE A 164 -32.03 -23.67 19.15
N ASP A 165 -31.70 -24.06 20.38
CA ASP A 165 -31.50 -23.09 21.46
C ASP A 165 -30.07 -22.54 21.33
N MET A 166 -29.94 -21.28 20.92
CA MET A 166 -28.68 -20.56 21.02
C MET A 166 -28.49 -20.12 22.48
N ALA A 167 -27.79 -20.93 23.27
CA ALA A 167 -27.33 -20.50 24.58
C ALA A 167 -26.19 -19.48 24.40
N PHE A 168 -26.53 -18.19 24.44
CA PHE A 168 -25.53 -17.13 24.49
C PHE A 168 -24.79 -17.22 25.84
N VAL A 169 -23.51 -17.62 25.80
CA VAL A 169 -22.62 -17.49 26.94
C VAL A 169 -22.37 -15.99 27.14
N ASN A 170 -22.97 -15.43 28.19
CA ASN A 170 -22.82 -14.05 28.58
C ASN A 170 -21.38 -13.85 29.09
N LEU A 171 -20.45 -13.47 28.21
CA LEU A 171 -19.10 -13.06 28.59
C LEU A 171 -19.19 -11.63 29.14
N GLN A 172 -19.53 -11.51 30.43
CA GLN A 172 -19.34 -10.28 31.18
C GLN A 172 -17.83 -10.08 31.40
N PHE A 173 -17.29 -9.00 30.83
CA PHE A 173 -15.99 -8.43 31.18
C PHE A 173 -16.14 -7.48 32.37
#